data_AF-A0A0B5QLX8-F1
#
_entry.id   AF-A0A0B5QLX8-F1
#
_cell.length_a   1.000
_cell.length_b   1.000
_cell.length_c   1.000
_cell.angle_alpha   90.00
_cell.angle_beta   90.00
_cell.angle_gamma   90.00
#
_symmetry.space_group_name_H-M   'P 1'
#
loop_
_entity.id
_entity.type
_entity.pdbx_description
1 polymer ?
#
loop_
_entity_poly.entity_id
_entity_poly.type
_entity_poly.pdbx_seq_one_letter_code
_entity_poly.pdbx_strand_id
1 'polypeptide(L)'
;MNSNWDAVLSTGVDNIDRQHQELFRLINNLVSAMNEEKSKVEIIKALDSLEEHAIRHINEEEAIQKENNYPGLEIQQMQHEEFKDCLRDIRSFLETREISTLFIIHMQQKIFKWCRKHMLTADKDLGEFLINSRRN
;
A
#
# COMPACT_ATOMS: atom_id res chain seq x y z
N MET A 1 12.96 10.38 -4.95
CA MET A 1 12.98 10.18 -3.49
C MET A 1 12.68 8.70 -3.25
N ASN A 2 13.68 7.85 -3.08
CA ASN A 2 13.41 6.42 -2.85
C ASN A 2 12.86 6.28 -1.43
N SER A 3 11.61 5.85 -1.32
CA SER A 3 10.97 5.59 -0.04
C SER A 3 11.23 4.13 0.28
N ASN A 4 12.29 3.88 1.04
CA ASN A 4 12.61 2.56 1.53
C ASN A 4 11.69 2.20 2.71
N TRP A 5 11.49 0.90 2.92
CA TRP A 5 10.91 0.39 4.16
C TRP A 5 11.74 0.86 5.36
N ASP A 6 11.06 1.19 6.45
CA ASP A 6 11.65 1.64 7.71
C ASP A 6 11.05 0.79 8.83
N ALA A 7 11.88 0.27 9.73
CA ALA A 7 11.44 -0.58 10.83
C ALA A 7 10.43 0.11 11.75
N VAL A 8 10.37 1.44 11.77
CA VAL A 8 9.33 2.20 12.50
C VAL A 8 7.90 1.90 12.02
N LEU A 9 7.75 1.43 10.77
CA LEU A 9 6.49 1.04 10.14
C LEU A 9 6.04 -0.39 10.49
N SER A 10 6.84 -1.12 11.26
CA SER A 10 6.50 -2.48 11.71
C SER A 10 5.32 -2.44 12.69
N THR A 11 4.40 -3.36 12.46
CA THR A 11 3.25 -3.69 13.32
C THR A 11 3.64 -4.66 14.43
N GLY A 12 4.80 -5.33 14.31
CA GLY A 12 5.22 -6.44 15.15
C GLY A 12 4.54 -7.78 14.80
N VAL A 13 3.74 -7.81 13.73
CA VAL A 13 3.12 -9.03 13.19
C VAL A 13 3.82 -9.40 11.89
N ASP A 14 4.68 -10.43 11.95
CA ASP A 14 5.59 -10.81 10.85
C ASP A 14 4.90 -10.95 9.47
N ASN A 15 3.66 -11.44 9.43
CA ASN A 15 2.95 -11.60 8.17
C ASN A 15 2.58 -10.26 7.53
N ILE A 16 2.04 -9.34 8.34
CA ILE A 16 1.65 -8.00 7.89
C ILE A 16 2.90 -7.22 7.47
N ASP A 17 3.97 -7.28 8.27
CA ASP A 17 5.21 -6.57 7.98
C ASP A 17 5.88 -7.03 6.69
N ARG A 18 5.84 -8.33 6.37
CA ARG A 18 6.33 -8.84 5.07
C ARG A 18 5.51 -8.30 3.90
N GLN A 19 4.19 -8.19 4.05
CA GLN A 19 3.33 -7.64 3.00
C GLN A 19 3.58 -6.15 2.79
N HIS A 20 3.81 -5.39 3.86
CA HIS A 20 4.18 -3.98 3.76
C HIS A 20 5.52 -3.78 3.05
N GLN A 21 6.54 -4.58 3.38
CA GLN A 21 7.83 -4.53 2.70
C GLN A 21 7.70 -4.78 1.20
N GLU A 22 6.89 -5.77 0.82
CA GLU A 22 6.62 -6.07 -0.58
C GLU A 22 5.84 -4.95 -1.27
N LEU A 23 4.87 -4.33 -0.59
CA LEU A 23 4.15 -3.16 -1.11
C LEU A 23 5.13 -2.02 -1.44
N PHE A 24 6.07 -1.70 -0.54
CA PHE A 24 7.11 -0.70 -0.78
C PHE A 24 8.01 -1.07 -1.98
N ARG A 25 8.38 -2.34 -2.12
CA ARG A 25 9.16 -2.83 -3.26
C ARG A 25 8.41 -2.61 -4.57
N LEU A 26 7.13 -2.98 -4.61
CA LEU A 26 6.28 -2.84 -5.80
C LEU A 26 6.03 -1.37 -6.19
N ILE A 27 5.80 -0.49 -5.21
CA ILE A 27 5.68 0.96 -5.46
C ILE A 27 6.98 1.50 -6.05
N ASN A 28 8.14 1.13 -5.49
CA ASN A 28 9.44 1.55 -6.02
C ASN A 28 9.66 1.03 -7.45
N ASN A 29 9.26 -0.21 -7.76
CA ASN A 29 9.35 -0.75 -9.11
C ASN A 29 8.49 0.04 -10.12
N LEU A 30 7.25 0.37 -9.75
CA LEU A 30 6.37 1.20 -10.58
C LEU A 30 6.99 2.57 -10.85
N VAL A 31 7.52 3.22 -9.80
CA VAL A 31 8.19 4.52 -9.94
C VAL A 31 9.45 4.42 -10.81
N SER A 32 10.25 3.36 -10.65
CA SER A 32 11.44 3.13 -11.49
C SER A 32 11.07 2.94 -12.95
N ALA A 33 10.06 2.12 -13.23
CA ALA A 33 9.59 1.87 -14.60
C ALA A 33 9.18 3.17 -15.32
N MET A 34 8.52 4.10 -14.61
CA MET A 34 8.18 5.40 -15.19
C MET A 34 9.39 6.33 -15.35
N ASN A 35 10.32 6.35 -14.38
CA ASN A 35 11.51 7.22 -14.45
C ASN A 35 12.51 6.75 -15.51
N GLU A 36 12.60 5.44 -15.76
CA GLU A 36 13.43 4.84 -16.81
C GLU A 36 12.77 4.88 -18.18
N GLU A 37 11.64 5.57 -18.32
CA GLU A 37 10.87 5.71 -19.57
C GLU A 37 10.62 4.35 -20.24
N LYS A 38 10.30 3.32 -19.43
CA LYS A 38 9.94 2.00 -19.94
C LYS A 38 8.70 2.08 -20.82
N SER A 39 8.46 1.03 -21.60
CA SER A 39 7.25 0.97 -22.41
C SER A 39 6.00 1.03 -21.54
N LYS A 40 4.92 1.62 -22.05
CA LYS A 40 3.62 1.68 -21.36
C LYS A 40 3.13 0.30 -20.90
N VAL A 41 3.44 -0.75 -21.67
CA VAL A 41 3.14 -2.14 -21.30
C VAL A 41 3.89 -2.58 -20.03
N GLU A 42 5.17 -2.24 -19.90
CA GLU A 42 5.95 -2.57 -18.71
C GLU A 42 5.49 -1.78 -17.48
N ILE A 43 5.13 -0.52 -17.65
CA ILE A 43 4.61 0.33 -16.57
C ILE A 43 3.27 -0.19 -16.07
N ILE A 44 2.35 -0.56 -16.98
CA ILE A 44 1.07 -1.17 -16.61
C ILE A 44 1.27 -2.51 -15.90
N LYS A 45 2.20 -3.36 -16.35
CA LYS A 45 2.53 -4.62 -15.64
C LYS A 45 3.05 -4.39 -14.22
N ALA A 46 3.83 -3.33 -14.01
CA ALA A 46 4.29 -2.95 -12.67
C ALA A 46 3.11 -2.50 -11.79
N LEU A 47 2.16 -1.76 -12.36
CA LEU A 47 0.93 -1.38 -11.66
C LEU A 47 0.03 -2.59 -11.38
N ASP A 48 -0.15 -3.52 -12.32
CA ASP A 48 -0.90 -4.76 -12.12
C ASP A 48 -0.40 -5.50 -10.88
N SER A 49 0.93 -5.65 -10.78
CA SER A 49 1.58 -6.33 -9.66
C SER A 49 1.35 -5.61 -8.32
N LEU A 50 1.38 -4.28 -8.33
CA LEU A 50 1.11 -3.45 -7.16
C LEU A 50 -0.35 -3.57 -6.70
N GLU A 51 -1.30 -3.45 -7.63
CA GLU A 51 -2.74 -3.57 -7.35
C GLU A 51 -3.09 -4.95 -6.81
N GLU A 52 -2.59 -6.01 -7.44
CA GLU A 52 -2.82 -7.38 -7.02
C GLU A 52 -2.33 -7.62 -5.59
N HIS A 53 -1.13 -7.13 -5.26
CA HIS A 53 -0.57 -7.25 -3.91
C HIS A 53 -1.34 -6.42 -2.89
N ALA A 54 -1.67 -5.16 -3.22
CA ALA A 54 -2.42 -4.28 -2.33
C ALA A 54 -3.80 -4.85 -1.99
N ILE A 55 -4.53 -5.38 -2.99
CA ILE A 55 -5.86 -5.97 -2.78
C ILE A 55 -5.77 -7.22 -1.91
N ARG A 56 -4.80 -8.11 -2.15
CA ARG A 56 -4.59 -9.28 -1.29
C ARG A 56 -4.28 -8.87 0.14
N HIS A 57 -3.34 -7.96 0.33
CA HIS A 57 -2.94 -7.47 1.64
C HIS A 57 -4.13 -6.90 2.43
N ILE A 58 -4.92 -6.02 1.80
CA ILE A 58 -6.12 -5.44 2.39
C ILE A 58 -7.12 -6.52 2.79
N ASN A 59 -7.40 -7.48 1.90
CA ASN A 59 -8.36 -8.54 2.18
C ASN A 59 -7.90 -9.46 3.33
N GLU A 60 -6.62 -9.78 3.39
CA GLU A 60 -6.04 -10.58 4.48
C GLU A 60 -6.10 -9.83 5.81
N GLU A 61 -5.78 -8.53 5.81
CA GLU A 61 -5.84 -7.71 7.01
C GLU A 61 -7.27 -7.54 7.53
N GLU A 62 -8.23 -7.25 6.66
CA GLU A 62 -9.64 -7.16 7.04
C GLU A 62 -10.20 -8.49 7.56
N ALA A 63 -9.75 -9.62 6.99
CA ALA A 63 -10.09 -10.94 7.49
C ALA A 63 -9.55 -11.16 8.92
N ILE A 64 -8.28 -10.83 9.16
CA ILE A 64 -7.66 -10.90 10.48
C ILE A 64 -8.42 -10.03 11.49
N GLN A 65 -8.75 -8.80 11.11
CA GLN A 65 -9.52 -7.87 11.94
C GLN A 65 -10.89 -8.45 12.32
N LYS A 66 -11.61 -8.99 11.33
CA LYS A 66 -12.93 -9.59 11.54
C LYS A 66 -12.87 -10.83 12.44
N GLU A 67 -11.90 -11.71 12.22
CA GLU A 67 -11.70 -12.93 13.02
C GLU A 67 -11.40 -12.61 14.49
N ASN A 68 -10.71 -11.50 14.76
CA ASN A 68 -10.33 -11.09 16.11
C ASN A 68 -11.29 -10.06 16.73
N ASN A 69 -12.42 -9.74 16.07
CA ASN A 69 -13.37 -8.72 16.51
C ASN A 69 -12.70 -7.35 16.78
N TYR A 70 -11.78 -6.95 15.90
CA TYR A 70 -11.05 -5.68 16.03
C TYR A 70 -12.02 -4.49 15.95
N PRO A 71 -12.08 -3.62 16.98
CA PRO A 71 -13.06 -2.52 17.03
C PRO A 71 -12.82 -1.43 15.97
N GLY A 72 -11.61 -1.33 15.41
CA GLY A 72 -11.25 -0.34 14.39
C GLY A 72 -11.58 -0.74 12.94
N LEU A 73 -12.16 -1.93 12.72
CA LEU A 73 -12.38 -2.50 11.38
C LEU A 73 -13.06 -1.53 10.41
N GLU A 74 -14.22 -0.96 10.77
CA GLU A 74 -15.00 -0.11 9.86
C GLU A 74 -14.22 1.13 9.40
N ILE A 75 -13.48 1.77 10.32
CA ILE A 75 -12.67 2.95 10.02
C ILE A 75 -11.52 2.58 9.08
N GLN A 76 -10.88 1.44 9.32
CA GLN A 76 -9.74 1.02 8.51
C GLN A 76 -10.18 0.59 7.10
N GLN A 77 -11.34 -0.05 6.95
CA GLN A 77 -11.93 -0.36 5.65
C GLN A 77 -12.18 0.90 4.81
N MET A 78 -12.65 1.98 5.43
CA MET A 78 -12.81 3.26 4.72
C MET A 78 -11.47 3.78 4.20
N GLN A 79 -10.40 3.68 5.00
CA GLN A 79 -9.05 4.08 4.58
C GLN A 79 -8.54 3.18 3.44
N HIS A 80 -8.77 1.88 3.50
CA HIS A 80 -8.42 0.95 2.43
C HIS A 80 -9.11 1.28 1.11
N GLU A 81 -10.39 1.67 1.13
CA GLU A 81 -11.08 2.12 -0.08
C GLU A 81 -10.47 3.41 -0.66
N GLU A 82 -10.05 4.36 0.18
CA GLU A 82 -9.32 5.56 -0.30
C GLU A 82 -8.02 5.18 -1.03
N PHE A 83 -7.32 4.15 -0.57
CA PHE A 83 -6.11 3.67 -1.25
C PHE A 83 -6.42 2.97 -2.57
N LYS A 84 -7.46 2.12 -2.60
CA LYS A 84 -7.92 1.47 -3.83
C LYS A 84 -8.33 2.52 -4.87
N ASP A 85 -9.02 3.59 -4.46
CA ASP A 85 -9.34 4.73 -5.32
C ASP A 85 -8.08 5.43 -5.85
N CYS A 86 -7.06 5.62 -4.99
CA CYS A 86 -5.78 6.15 -5.44
C CYS A 86 -5.13 5.29 -6.54
N LEU A 87 -5.20 3.96 -6.45
CA LEU A 87 -4.66 3.06 -7.49
C LEU A 87 -5.49 3.15 -8.78
N ARG A 88 -6.82 3.19 -8.67
CA ARG A 88 -7.74 3.38 -9.82
C ARG A 88 -7.44 4.70 -10.56
N ASP A 89 -7.20 5.79 -9.85
CA ASP A 89 -6.82 7.09 -10.44
C ASP A 89 -5.53 6.98 -11.27
N ILE A 90 -4.52 6.27 -10.72
CA ILE A 90 -3.22 6.08 -11.37
C ILE A 90 -3.39 5.24 -12.63
N ARG A 91 -4.12 4.12 -12.57
CA ARG A 91 -4.45 3.30 -13.73
C ARG A 91 -5.11 4.14 -14.82
N SER A 92 -6.17 4.86 -14.47
CA SER A 92 -6.90 5.71 -15.42
C SER A 92 -5.99 6.73 -16.09
N PHE A 93 -5.09 7.37 -15.34
CA PHE A 93 -4.12 8.30 -15.90
C PHE A 93 -3.16 7.61 -16.87
N LEU A 94 -2.55 6.49 -16.46
CA LEU A 94 -1.59 5.76 -17.29
C LEU A 94 -2.22 5.25 -18.60
N GLU A 95 -3.49 4.83 -18.56
CA GLU A 95 -4.20 4.33 -19.74
C GLU A 95 -4.57 5.47 -20.71
N THR A 96 -4.92 6.65 -20.21
CA THR A 96 -5.52 7.73 -21.02
C THR A 96 -4.58 8.89 -21.36
N ARG A 97 -3.42 9.01 -20.71
CA ARG A 97 -2.53 10.17 -20.84
C ARG A 97 -1.08 9.77 -21.02
N GLU A 98 -0.30 10.71 -21.55
CA GLU A 98 1.15 10.64 -21.57
C GLU A 98 1.72 10.85 -20.16
N ILE A 99 2.78 10.11 -19.86
CA ILE A 99 3.45 10.17 -18.56
C ILE A 99 4.34 11.40 -18.53
N SER A 100 4.08 12.30 -17.58
CA SER A 100 4.92 13.48 -17.33
C SER A 100 5.70 13.33 -16.03
N THR A 101 6.86 13.97 -15.93
CA THR A 101 7.64 14.02 -14.69
C THR A 101 6.81 14.53 -13.49
N LEU A 102 5.94 15.51 -13.72
CA LEU A 102 5.05 16.04 -12.68
C LEU A 102 4.06 14.99 -12.17
N PHE A 103 3.49 14.18 -13.08
CA PHE A 103 2.62 13.07 -12.69
C PHE A 103 3.36 12.04 -11.84
N ILE A 104 4.58 11.63 -12.25
CA ILE A 104 5.39 10.68 -11.49
C ILE A 104 5.64 11.17 -10.07
N ILE A 105 6.07 12.44 -9.92
CA ILE A 105 6.33 13.06 -8.61
C ILE A 105 5.06 13.09 -7.76
N HIS A 106 3.93 13.53 -8.33
CA HIS A 106 2.67 13.64 -7.60
C HIS A 106 2.16 12.27 -7.13
N MET A 107 2.17 11.28 -8.03
CA MET A 107 1.78 9.91 -7.71
C MET A 107 2.66 9.32 -6.61
N GLN A 108 3.97 9.43 -6.76
CA GLN A 108 4.95 8.94 -5.80
C GLN A 108 4.70 9.54 -4.41
N GLN A 109 4.50 10.86 -4.33
CA GLN A 109 4.19 11.53 -3.06
C GLN A 109 2.86 11.06 -2.47
N LYS A 110 1.81 10.93 -3.29
CA LYS A 110 0.47 10.52 -2.84
C LYS A 110 0.50 9.11 -2.25
N ILE A 111 1.04 8.12 -2.97
CA ILE A 111 1.12 6.73 -2.50
C ILE A 111 1.97 6.64 -1.23
N PHE A 112 3.22 7.11 -1.25
CA PHE A 112 4.11 6.90 -0.10
C PHE A 112 3.63 7.64 1.15
N LYS A 113 3.02 8.82 0.99
CA LYS A 113 2.41 9.53 2.12
C LYS A 113 1.24 8.76 2.69
N TRP A 114 0.38 8.20 1.84
CA TRP A 114 -0.75 7.38 2.30
C TRP A 114 -0.26 6.14 3.04
N CYS A 115 0.61 5.33 2.41
CA CYS A 115 1.12 4.09 3.02
C CYS A 115 1.81 4.35 4.36
N ARG A 116 2.71 5.36 4.44
CA ARG A 116 3.38 5.67 5.70
C ARG A 116 2.42 6.13 6.78
N LYS A 117 1.42 6.95 6.44
CA LYS A 117 0.42 7.41 7.40
C LYS A 117 -0.38 6.22 7.93
N HIS A 118 -0.92 5.40 7.03
CA HIS A 118 -1.74 4.24 7.37
C HIS A 118 -0.99 3.26 8.28
N MET A 119 0.24 2.86 7.89
CA MET A 119 1.07 1.94 8.66
C MET A 119 1.52 2.47 10.01
N LEU A 120 1.72 3.80 10.14
CA LEU A 120 2.09 4.41 11.42
C LEU A 120 0.92 4.60 12.37
N THR A 121 -0.32 4.47 11.88
CA THR A 121 -1.52 4.65 12.69
C THR A 121 -2.37 3.39 12.72
N ALA A 122 -3.07 3.05 11.64
CA ALA A 122 -4.09 2.02 11.64
C ALA A 122 -3.48 0.62 11.82
N ASP A 123 -2.51 0.26 10.98
CA ASP A 123 -1.91 -1.09 11.01
C ASP A 123 -1.10 -1.31 12.30
N LYS A 124 -0.54 -0.24 12.85
CA LYS A 124 0.16 -0.28 14.14
C LYS A 124 -0.79 -0.53 15.30
N ASP A 125 -1.92 0.18 15.32
CA ASP A 125 -2.99 -0.04 16.30
C ASP A 125 -3.54 -1.48 16.20
N LEU A 126 -3.69 -2.02 14.98
CA LEU A 126 -4.04 -3.43 14.77
C LEU A 126 -2.97 -4.38 15.33
N GLY A 127 -1.69 -4.13 15.02
CA GLY A 127 -0.58 -4.94 15.50
C GLY A 127 -0.55 -5.03 17.03
N GLU A 128 -0.67 -3.89 17.71
CA GLU A 128 -0.76 -3.82 19.18
C GLU A 128 -1.95 -4.63 19.72
N PHE A 129 -3.12 -4.49 19.10
CA PHE A 129 -4.31 -5.25 19.47
C PHE A 129 -4.11 -6.77 19.34
N LEU A 130 -3.54 -7.24 18.24
CA LEU A 130 -3.29 -8.67 17.99
C LEU A 130 -2.26 -9.26 18.96
N ILE A 131 -1.20 -8.51 19.27
CA ILE A 131 -0.18 -8.93 20.23
C ILE A 131 -0.77 -9.06 21.64
N ASN A 132 -1.58 -8.09 22.05
CA ASN A 132 -2.21 -8.10 23.38
C ASN A 132 -3.28 -9.20 23.50
N SER A 133 -4.04 -9.46 22.43
CA SER A 133 -5.05 -10.52 22.40
C SER A 133 -4.46 -11.93 22.51
N ARG A 134 -3.21 -12.16 22.08
CA ARG A 134 -2.52 -13.46 22.19
C ARG A 134 -1.89 -13.73 23.56
N ARG A 135 -1.78 -12.72 24.42
CA ARG A 135 -1.17 -12.82 25.76
C ARG A 135 -2.17 -13.17 26.86
N ASN A 136 -3.47 -13.11 26.55
CA ASN A 136 -4.57 -13.47 27.43
C ASN A 136 -5.12 -14.86 27.07
#